data_AF-A0A1Q3GVC8-F1
#
_entry.id   AF-A0A1Q3GVC8-F1
#
_cell.length_a   1.000
_cell.length_b   1.000
_cell.length_c   1.000
_cell.angle_alpha   90.00
_cell.angle_beta   90.00
_cell.angle_gamma   90.00
#
_symmetry.space_group_name_H-M   'P 1'
#
loop_
_entity.id
_entity.type
_entity.pdbx_description
1 polymer ?
#
loop_
_entity_poly.entity_id
_entity_poly.type
_entity_poly.pdbx_seq_one_letter_code
_entity_poly.pdbx_strand_id
1 'polypeptide(L)'
;MSISTRLLREQQKSSKNQFFKNTQALSTERKELGRQPISLPARYKSRQITPKEKPRQLTSPFHYPETLQRKREVSYLENLQSYHPGKETKSALADTFTIYYNDKGEKIGEDEFGGNNGRHLIVKDPEELNIIIKNTQQGRPTKRALVNSKNNILLPEANTIYEMGLAVQRTKSANDKLPDGHPFKGDDDEGGFHEEGGRVWLGKNGEVVVPAKPGKKANKKKKAFASLDISDEAKGYEKLWWGKTLLYTFHTHTAKKLGNDIPLPPPSAADLKSIKKSGLVKYGFVLAIKGEPGDLRPGRGTVYIYNSEGIQATFPIDKFLALGKKKN
;
A
#
# COMPACT_ATOMS: atom_id res chain seq x y z
N MET A 1 22.25 -2.36 51.49
CA MET A 1 21.29 -2.60 50.40
C MET A 1 20.51 -1.33 50.16
N SER A 2 20.58 -0.75 48.96
CA SER A 2 20.04 0.58 48.69
C SER A 2 18.52 0.56 48.52
N ILE A 3 17.88 1.66 48.92
CA ILE A 3 16.43 1.92 48.86
C ILE A 3 15.87 1.71 47.43
N SER A 4 16.72 1.83 46.40
CA SER A 4 16.36 1.63 44.99
C SER A 4 15.92 0.19 44.66
N THR A 5 16.52 -0.83 45.28
CA THR A 5 16.13 -2.24 45.04
C THR A 5 14.77 -2.63 45.61
N ARG A 6 14.26 -1.89 46.60
CA ARG A 6 12.96 -2.19 47.25
C ARG A 6 11.79 -1.69 46.41
N LEU A 7 11.92 -0.50 45.81
CA LEU A 7 10.91 0.09 44.91
C LEU A 7 10.70 -0.72 43.62
N LEU A 8 11.78 -1.24 43.04
CA LEU A 8 11.70 -2.11 41.84
C LEU A 8 10.98 -3.44 42.13
N ARG A 9 11.13 -4.01 43.33
CA ARG A 9 10.44 -5.25 43.72
C ARG A 9 8.95 -5.03 43.99
N GLU A 10 8.55 -3.86 44.48
CA GLU A 10 7.13 -3.55 44.70
C GLU A 10 6.38 -3.22 43.41
N GLN A 11 7.01 -2.52 42.46
CA GLN A 11 6.42 -2.30 41.13
C GLN A 11 6.19 -3.60 40.36
N GLN A 12 7.10 -4.58 40.45
CA GLN A 12 6.92 -5.89 39.82
C GLN A 12 5.83 -6.77 40.46
N LYS A 13 5.52 -6.57 41.76
CA LYS A 13 4.43 -7.28 42.43
C LYS A 13 3.06 -6.71 42.06
N SER A 14 2.98 -5.39 41.87
CA SER A 14 1.74 -4.71 41.44
C SER A 14 1.29 -5.15 40.05
N SER A 15 2.22 -5.23 39.08
CA SER A 15 1.88 -5.60 37.70
C SER A 15 1.43 -7.07 37.54
N LYS A 16 1.99 -7.99 38.33
CA LYS A 16 1.56 -9.40 38.32
C LYS A 16 0.14 -9.60 38.88
N ASN A 17 -0.26 -8.82 39.88
CA ASN A 17 -1.61 -8.88 40.45
C ASN A 17 -2.69 -8.29 39.52
N GLN A 18 -2.34 -7.30 38.69
CA GLN A 18 -3.26 -6.74 37.70
C GLN A 18 -3.51 -7.71 36.53
N PHE A 19 -2.50 -8.48 36.13
CA PHE A 19 -2.63 -9.46 35.05
C PHE A 19 -3.57 -10.63 35.43
N PHE A 20 -3.47 -11.13 36.67
CA PHE A 20 -4.33 -12.23 37.15
C PHE A 20 -5.82 -11.85 37.29
N LYS A 21 -6.13 -10.60 37.65
CA LYS A 21 -7.52 -10.12 37.77
C LYS A 21 -8.20 -9.99 36.41
N ASN A 22 -7.48 -9.61 35.35
CA ASN A 22 -8.05 -9.49 34.01
C ASN A 22 -8.32 -10.85 33.35
N THR A 23 -7.53 -11.88 33.65
CA THR A 23 -7.77 -13.24 33.14
C THR A 23 -8.97 -13.93 33.77
N GLN A 24 -9.32 -13.63 35.02
CA GLN A 24 -10.53 -14.19 35.63
C GLN A 24 -11.82 -13.56 35.08
N ALA A 25 -11.82 -12.25 34.79
CA ALA A 25 -12.97 -11.55 34.21
C ALA A 25 -13.37 -12.07 32.81
N LEU A 26 -12.39 -12.46 31.99
CA LEU A 26 -12.65 -13.02 30.65
C LEU A 26 -13.16 -14.46 30.64
N SER A 27 -13.04 -15.19 31.77
CA SER A 27 -13.53 -16.56 31.88
C SER A 27 -15.00 -16.65 32.26
N THR A 28 -15.54 -15.63 32.93
CA THR A 28 -16.94 -15.56 33.37
C THR A 28 -17.88 -15.13 32.23
N GLU A 29 -17.43 -14.28 31.31
CA GLU A 29 -18.24 -13.80 30.16
C GLU A 29 -18.51 -14.88 29.11
N ARG A 30 -17.76 -15.99 29.10
CA ARG A 30 -17.97 -17.09 28.14
C ARG A 30 -19.04 -18.12 28.56
N LYS A 31 -19.66 -17.98 29.73
CA LYS A 31 -20.68 -18.93 30.23
C LYS A 31 -22.14 -18.50 30.01
N GLU A 32 -22.42 -17.29 29.53
CA GLU A 32 -23.81 -16.79 29.44
C GLU A 32 -24.41 -16.69 28.03
N LEU A 33 -23.70 -17.03 26.96
CA LEU A 33 -24.29 -17.07 25.61
C LEU A 33 -24.86 -18.46 25.29
N GLY A 34 -26.00 -18.73 25.94
CA GLY A 34 -26.88 -19.86 25.70
C GLY A 34 -27.53 -19.82 24.32
N ARG A 35 -27.55 -20.99 23.69
CA ARG A 35 -28.08 -21.34 22.36
C ARG A 35 -29.53 -20.90 22.15
N GLN A 36 -29.80 -20.21 21.04
CA GLN A 36 -31.12 -20.09 20.42
C GLN A 36 -31.09 -20.77 19.04
N PRO A 37 -31.99 -21.73 18.74
CA PRO A 37 -32.05 -22.38 17.44
C PRO A 37 -32.70 -21.45 16.39
N ILE A 38 -32.00 -21.24 15.28
CA ILE A 38 -32.52 -20.49 14.12
C ILE A 38 -33.38 -21.45 13.29
N SER A 39 -34.67 -21.17 13.16
CA SER A 39 -35.57 -21.81 12.20
C SER A 39 -35.37 -21.19 10.81
N LEU A 40 -35.18 -22.03 9.80
CA LEU A 40 -35.11 -21.63 8.39
C LEU A 40 -36.50 -21.73 7.75
N PRO A 41 -37.01 -20.69 7.08
CA PRO A 41 -38.19 -20.84 6.25
C PRO A 41 -37.85 -21.47 4.89
N ALA A 42 -38.63 -22.48 4.54
CA ALA A 42 -38.66 -23.11 3.24
C ALA A 42 -39.25 -22.17 2.18
N ARG A 43 -38.60 -22.09 1.01
CA ARG A 43 -39.16 -22.04 -0.36
C ARG A 43 -38.15 -21.39 -1.32
N TYR A 44 -37.46 -22.21 -2.12
CA TYR A 44 -36.89 -21.79 -3.38
C TYR A 44 -37.61 -22.54 -4.50
N LYS A 45 -38.43 -21.82 -5.28
CA LYS A 45 -38.97 -22.30 -6.54
C LYS A 45 -37.90 -22.14 -7.61
N SER A 46 -37.52 -23.25 -8.24
CA SER A 46 -36.65 -23.29 -9.41
C SER A 46 -37.34 -22.61 -10.59
N ARG A 47 -36.69 -21.60 -11.18
CA ARG A 47 -37.00 -21.11 -12.53
C ARG A 47 -36.03 -21.78 -13.50
N GLN A 48 -36.58 -22.52 -14.45
CA GLN A 48 -35.88 -23.03 -15.61
C GLN A 48 -35.45 -21.85 -16.49
N ILE A 49 -34.16 -21.83 -16.86
CA ILE A 49 -33.60 -20.92 -17.87
C ILE A 49 -33.31 -21.77 -19.11
N THR A 50 -33.98 -21.47 -20.21
CA THR A 50 -33.70 -22.03 -21.54
C THR A 50 -32.42 -21.40 -22.13
N PRO A 51 -31.50 -22.18 -22.73
CA PRO A 51 -30.31 -21.63 -23.35
C PRO A 51 -30.55 -21.32 -24.83
N LYS A 52 -30.45 -20.04 -25.22
CA LYS A 52 -30.11 -19.64 -26.58
C LYS A 52 -29.19 -18.43 -26.49
N GLU A 53 -27.90 -18.67 -26.73
CA GLU A 53 -27.05 -17.94 -27.68
C GLU A 53 -25.58 -18.37 -27.53
N LYS A 54 -24.94 -18.59 -28.68
CA LYS A 54 -23.55 -19.06 -28.81
C LYS A 54 -22.57 -17.96 -28.40
N PRO A 55 -21.50 -18.26 -27.63
CA PRO A 55 -20.42 -17.30 -27.42
C PRO A 55 -19.56 -17.19 -28.69
N ARG A 56 -19.34 -15.95 -29.15
CA ARG A 56 -18.30 -15.59 -30.13
C ARG A 56 -16.92 -15.85 -29.52
N GLN A 57 -16.10 -16.61 -30.23
CA GLN A 57 -14.69 -16.78 -29.94
C GLN A 57 -13.96 -15.42 -30.10
N LEU A 58 -13.36 -14.94 -29.02
CA LEU A 58 -12.35 -13.88 -29.05
C LEU A 58 -10.98 -14.56 -29.15
N THR A 59 -10.36 -14.42 -30.32
CA THR A 59 -8.97 -14.78 -30.56
C THR A 59 -8.04 -13.84 -29.78
N SER A 60 -7.26 -14.39 -28.85
CA SER A 60 -6.18 -13.69 -28.17
C SER A 60 -4.86 -14.01 -28.86
N PRO A 61 -4.09 -13.02 -29.37
CA PRO A 61 -2.67 -13.19 -29.60
C PRO A 61 -1.87 -12.60 -28.43
N PHE A 62 -0.65 -13.10 -28.26
CA PHE A 62 0.36 -12.77 -27.22
C PHE A 62 0.42 -13.71 -26.02
N HIS A 63 0.95 -14.90 -26.30
CA HIS A 63 1.61 -15.76 -25.32
C HIS A 63 3.06 -15.28 -25.18
N TYR A 64 3.44 -14.72 -24.03
CA TYR A 64 4.83 -14.48 -23.69
C TYR A 64 5.43 -15.75 -23.07
N PRO A 65 6.57 -16.26 -23.54
CA PRO A 65 7.16 -17.46 -22.97
C PRO A 65 7.71 -17.19 -21.56
N GLU A 66 7.27 -17.99 -20.59
CA GLU A 66 7.65 -17.99 -19.15
C GLU A 66 9.17 -17.97 -18.90
N THR A 67 9.97 -18.44 -19.86
CA THR A 67 11.42 -18.52 -19.77
C THR A 67 12.14 -17.16 -19.86
N LEU A 68 11.50 -16.14 -20.43
CA LEU A 68 12.02 -14.76 -20.47
C LEU A 68 11.73 -13.97 -19.19
N GLN A 69 10.72 -14.37 -18.40
CA GLN A 69 10.39 -13.74 -17.12
C GLN A 69 11.39 -14.10 -16.02
N ARG A 70 11.77 -15.38 -15.88
CA ARG A 70 12.74 -15.81 -14.84
C ARG A 70 14.15 -15.23 -15.04
N LYS A 71 14.60 -15.02 -16.28
CA LYS A 71 15.92 -14.42 -16.54
C LYS A 71 16.01 -12.93 -16.18
N ARG A 72 14.89 -12.20 -16.06
CA ARG A 72 14.88 -10.77 -15.72
C ARG A 72 14.79 -10.50 -14.22
N GLU A 73 14.10 -11.33 -13.44
CA GLU A 73 14.05 -11.19 -11.98
C GLU A 73 15.39 -11.49 -11.30
N VAL A 74 16.15 -12.46 -11.84
CA VAL A 74 17.50 -12.78 -11.35
C VAL A 74 18.46 -11.62 -11.66
N SER A 75 18.33 -10.97 -12.82
CA SER A 75 19.15 -9.81 -13.20
C SER A 75 18.95 -8.58 -12.32
N TYR A 76 17.76 -8.37 -11.74
CA TYR A 76 17.52 -7.24 -10.83
C TYR A 76 18.21 -7.45 -9.46
N LEU A 77 18.26 -8.69 -8.95
CA LEU A 77 18.94 -9.00 -7.69
C LEU A 77 20.45 -9.23 -7.86
N GLU A 78 20.91 -9.73 -9.01
CA GLU A 78 22.34 -9.90 -9.31
C GLU A 78 23.03 -8.56 -9.61
N ASN A 79 22.34 -7.60 -10.24
CA ASN A 79 22.85 -6.23 -10.37
C ASN A 79 22.94 -5.49 -9.01
N LEU A 80 22.25 -5.97 -7.96
CA LEU A 80 22.44 -5.46 -6.59
C LEU A 80 23.70 -6.03 -5.91
N GLN A 81 24.27 -7.13 -6.43
CA GLN A 81 25.44 -7.80 -5.84
C GLN A 81 26.77 -7.38 -6.46
N SER A 82 26.79 -6.81 -7.67
CA SER A 82 28.02 -6.42 -8.37
C SER A 82 28.50 -4.99 -8.03
N TYR A 83 28.50 -4.61 -6.75
CA TYR A 83 29.09 -3.34 -6.31
C TYR A 83 30.62 -3.44 -6.32
N HIS A 84 31.25 -2.80 -7.32
CA HIS A 84 32.68 -2.54 -7.33
C HIS A 84 32.94 -1.11 -6.81
N PRO A 85 33.65 -0.93 -5.67
CA PRO A 85 34.02 0.39 -5.18
C PRO A 85 35.12 0.96 -6.10
N GLY A 86 34.78 1.87 -7.01
CA GLY A 86 35.81 2.49 -7.86
C GLY A 86 35.35 3.45 -8.95
N LYS A 87 34.05 3.54 -9.27
CA LYS A 87 33.54 4.57 -10.19
C LYS A 87 32.18 5.08 -9.69
N GLU A 88 32.19 6.22 -9.01
CA GLU A 88 30.97 6.97 -8.66
C GLU A 88 30.31 7.50 -9.93
N THR A 89 29.55 6.64 -10.62
CA THR A 89 28.52 7.13 -11.52
C THR A 89 27.38 7.65 -10.64
N LYS A 90 26.84 8.83 -10.95
CA LYS A 90 25.67 9.44 -10.27
C LYS A 90 24.42 8.53 -10.20
N SER A 91 24.46 7.33 -10.80
CA SER A 91 23.45 6.28 -10.74
C SER A 91 23.46 5.47 -9.43
N ALA A 92 24.56 5.47 -8.65
CA ALA A 92 24.68 4.65 -7.43
C ALA A 92 23.93 5.22 -6.21
N LEU A 93 23.40 6.45 -6.31
CA LEU A 93 22.58 7.09 -5.27
C LEU A 93 21.11 6.62 -5.27
N ALA A 94 20.68 5.83 -6.27
CA ALA A 94 19.27 5.41 -6.39
C ALA A 94 18.85 4.30 -5.41
N ASP A 95 19.81 3.55 -4.85
CA ASP A 95 19.53 2.37 -4.01
C ASP A 95 19.96 2.52 -2.55
N THR A 96 20.25 3.75 -2.11
CA THR A 96 20.43 3.99 -0.68
C THR A 96 19.07 4.07 -0.02
N PHE A 97 18.75 3.15 0.89
CA PHE A 97 17.63 3.33 1.82
C PHE A 97 18.15 3.80 3.17
N THR A 98 17.42 4.68 3.85
CA THR A 98 17.97 5.40 5.02
C THR A 98 17.17 5.23 6.29
N ILE A 99 15.91 4.80 6.22
CA ILE A 99 15.06 4.61 7.39
C ILE A 99 14.33 3.27 7.31
N TYR A 100 14.33 2.54 8.42
CA TYR A 100 13.64 1.28 8.58
C TYR A 100 12.30 1.47 9.28
N TYR A 101 11.28 0.81 8.74
CA TYR A 101 9.93 0.74 9.30
C TYR A 101 9.53 -0.71 9.54
N ASN A 102 8.63 -0.97 10.49
CA ASN A 102 7.96 -2.26 10.59
C ASN A 102 6.76 -2.36 9.63
N ASP A 103 6.06 -3.50 9.65
CA ASP A 103 4.88 -3.79 8.83
C ASP A 103 3.64 -2.94 9.16
N LYS A 104 3.71 -2.09 10.20
CA LYS A 104 2.67 -1.12 10.59
C LYS A 104 3.06 0.32 10.26
N GLY A 105 4.20 0.54 9.60
CA GLY A 105 4.69 1.87 9.23
C GLY A 105 5.25 2.67 10.41
N GLU A 106 5.68 2.00 11.48
CA GLU A 106 6.37 2.64 12.61
C GLU A 106 7.88 2.64 12.35
N LYS A 107 8.55 3.79 12.54
CA LYS A 107 10.01 3.88 12.41
C LYS A 107 10.65 3.02 13.50
N ILE A 108 11.51 2.08 13.11
CA ILE A 108 12.23 1.18 14.02
C ILE A 108 13.74 1.45 14.08
N GLY A 109 14.27 2.22 13.12
CA GLY A 109 15.68 2.58 13.10
C GLY A 109 16.09 3.28 11.81
N GLU A 110 17.39 3.41 11.64
CA GLU A 110 18.03 3.99 10.46
C GLU A 110 19.36 3.29 10.17
N ASP A 111 19.84 3.45 8.94
CA ASP A 111 21.10 2.88 8.50
C ASP A 111 22.28 3.81 8.82
N GLU A 112 23.49 3.38 8.48
CA GLU A 112 24.74 4.11 8.75
C GLU A 112 24.89 5.42 7.96
N PHE A 113 24.05 5.66 6.95
CA PHE A 113 24.09 6.88 6.13
C PHE A 113 23.10 7.95 6.60
N GLY A 114 22.17 7.60 7.50
CA GLY A 114 21.23 8.52 8.12
C GLY A 114 20.14 9.03 7.16
N GLY A 115 19.08 9.64 7.72
CA GLY A 115 17.80 9.94 7.05
C GLY A 115 17.81 10.92 5.87
N ASN A 116 18.94 11.22 5.23
CA ASN A 116 19.05 12.43 4.43
C ASN A 116 18.55 12.35 2.99
N ASN A 117 18.61 11.24 2.25
CA ASN A 117 18.16 11.24 0.84
C ASN A 117 17.76 9.87 0.27
N GLY A 118 17.55 8.86 1.12
CA GLY A 118 17.33 7.50 0.66
C GLY A 118 15.88 7.06 0.58
N ARG A 119 15.66 5.93 -0.09
CA ARG A 119 14.40 5.18 -0.03
C ARG A 119 14.15 4.68 1.40
N HIS A 120 12.94 4.23 1.65
CA HIS A 120 12.57 3.67 2.95
C HIS A 120 12.33 2.18 2.82
N LEU A 121 12.62 1.41 3.87
CA LEU A 121 12.47 -0.04 3.84
C LEU A 121 11.52 -0.49 4.96
N ILE A 122 10.51 -1.28 4.59
CA ILE A 122 9.71 -2.03 5.56
C ILE A 122 10.40 -3.37 5.79
N VAL A 123 10.79 -3.61 7.04
CA VAL A 123 11.48 -4.81 7.48
C VAL A 123 10.46 -5.81 7.98
N LYS A 124 10.41 -6.97 7.33
CA LYS A 124 9.48 -8.06 7.66
C LYS A 124 10.17 -9.24 8.31
N ASP A 125 11.47 -9.38 8.12
CA ASP A 125 12.24 -10.45 8.72
C ASP A 125 12.39 -10.23 10.24
N PRO A 126 11.96 -11.17 11.10
CA PRO A 126 12.02 -10.98 12.55
C PRO A 126 13.44 -10.83 13.10
N GLU A 127 14.43 -11.50 12.50
CA GLU A 127 15.82 -11.42 12.96
C GLU A 127 16.41 -10.05 12.64
N GLU A 128 16.22 -9.58 11.41
CA GLU A 128 16.65 -8.23 11.00
C GLU A 128 15.96 -7.14 11.81
N LEU A 129 14.65 -7.29 12.06
CA LEU A 129 13.88 -6.38 12.90
C LEU A 129 14.49 -6.26 14.31
N ASN A 130 14.83 -7.40 14.93
CA ASN A 130 15.44 -7.43 16.25
C ASN A 130 16.83 -6.78 16.28
N ILE A 131 17.65 -7.01 15.24
CA ILE A 131 18.96 -6.37 15.09
C ILE A 131 18.79 -4.85 15.02
N ILE A 132 17.85 -4.36 14.20
CA ILE A 132 17.60 -2.93 14.04
C ILE A 132 17.13 -2.30 15.35
N ILE A 133 16.14 -2.90 16.01
CA ILE A 133 15.60 -2.38 17.27
C ILE A 133 16.69 -2.32 18.34
N LYS A 134 17.51 -3.37 18.46
CA LYS A 134 18.62 -3.41 19.43
C LYS A 134 19.64 -2.30 19.18
N ASN A 135 20.05 -2.10 17.94
CA ASN A 135 21.00 -1.04 17.59
C ASN A 135 20.42 0.35 17.87
N THR A 136 19.17 0.59 17.48
CA THR A 136 18.45 1.84 17.75
C THR A 136 18.36 2.12 19.25
N GLN A 137 18.02 1.12 20.08
CA GLN A 137 17.99 1.25 21.55
C GLN A 137 19.37 1.56 22.15
N GLN A 138 20.45 1.18 21.47
CA GLN A 138 21.82 1.51 21.85
C GLN A 138 22.30 2.85 21.27
N GLY A 139 21.44 3.60 20.57
CA GLY A 139 21.78 4.85 19.92
C GLY A 139 22.72 4.70 18.73
N ARG A 140 22.69 3.54 18.05
CA ARG A 140 23.57 3.22 16.93
C ARG A 140 22.77 2.92 15.66
N PRO A 141 23.24 3.36 14.49
CA PRO A 141 22.64 2.96 13.22
C PRO A 141 22.89 1.47 12.94
N THR A 142 22.03 0.87 12.11
CA THR A 142 22.18 -0.53 11.68
C THR A 142 22.81 -0.61 10.31
N LYS A 143 23.96 -1.30 10.23
CA LYS A 143 24.66 -1.53 8.97
C LYS A 143 23.75 -2.18 7.93
N ARG A 144 23.66 -1.59 6.74
CA ARG A 144 22.82 -2.07 5.63
C ARG A 144 23.04 -3.54 5.29
N ALA A 145 24.28 -4.00 5.33
CA ALA A 145 24.63 -5.39 5.03
C ALA A 145 23.94 -6.42 5.94
N LEU A 146 23.42 -5.99 7.09
CA LEU A 146 22.67 -6.83 8.04
C LEU A 146 21.16 -6.86 7.76
N VAL A 147 20.69 -6.13 6.75
CA VAL A 147 19.27 -6.00 6.38
C VAL A 147 19.14 -6.27 4.88
N ASN A 148 19.03 -7.53 4.51
CA ASN A 148 19.12 -8.00 3.12
C ASN A 148 18.04 -9.02 2.72
N SER A 149 17.07 -9.29 3.60
CA SER A 149 16.01 -10.25 3.36
C SER A 149 15.14 -9.84 2.16
N LYS A 150 14.87 -10.81 1.27
CA LYS A 150 13.98 -10.64 0.10
C LYS A 150 12.53 -10.35 0.48
N ASN A 151 12.17 -10.62 1.74
CA ASN A 151 10.84 -10.38 2.31
C ASN A 151 10.60 -8.91 2.68
N ASN A 152 11.66 -8.11 2.74
CA ASN A 152 11.53 -6.69 2.99
C ASN A 152 10.91 -5.97 1.79
N ILE A 153 10.23 -4.86 2.06
CA ILE A 153 9.53 -4.08 1.05
C ILE A 153 10.18 -2.72 0.95
N LEU A 154 10.81 -2.47 -0.20
CA LEU A 154 11.33 -1.15 -0.53
C LEU A 154 10.16 -0.23 -0.89
N LEU A 155 10.02 0.86 -0.14
CA LEU A 155 9.00 1.87 -0.40
C LEU A 155 9.32 2.67 -1.67
N PRO A 156 8.30 3.28 -2.31
CA PRO A 156 8.49 4.17 -3.45
C PRO A 156 9.52 5.29 -3.20
N GLU A 157 10.13 5.80 -4.26
CA GLU A 157 10.95 7.01 -4.20
C GLU A 157 10.12 8.20 -3.71
N ALA A 158 10.78 9.16 -3.05
CA ALA A 158 10.11 10.35 -2.50
C ALA A 158 9.28 11.11 -3.56
N ASN A 159 9.75 11.19 -4.81
CA ASN A 159 8.98 11.82 -5.88
C ASN A 159 7.73 11.00 -6.26
N THR A 160 7.83 9.67 -6.25
CA THR A 160 6.66 8.81 -6.48
C THR A 160 5.62 8.97 -5.38
N ILE A 161 6.05 9.01 -4.10
CA ILE A 161 5.13 9.26 -2.97
C ILE A 161 4.49 10.64 -3.10
N TYR A 162 5.23 11.65 -3.55
CA TYR A 162 4.68 12.98 -3.84
C TYR A 162 3.55 12.92 -4.90
N GLU A 163 3.76 12.22 -6.02
CA GLU A 163 2.73 12.02 -7.05
C GLU A 163 1.52 11.22 -6.54
N MET A 164 1.74 10.21 -5.69
CA MET A 164 0.65 9.51 -4.99
C MET A 164 -0.14 10.47 -4.08
N GLY A 165 0.52 11.43 -3.44
CA GLY A 165 -0.11 12.51 -2.69
C GLY A 165 -0.94 13.44 -3.57
N LEU A 166 -0.49 13.75 -4.78
CA LEU A 166 -1.28 14.51 -5.75
C LEU A 166 -2.53 13.75 -6.19
N ALA A 167 -2.45 12.43 -6.39
CA ALA A 167 -3.64 11.60 -6.63
C ALA A 167 -4.63 11.71 -5.47
N VAL A 168 -4.18 11.60 -4.21
CA VAL A 168 -5.03 11.80 -3.02
C VAL A 168 -5.71 13.17 -3.04
N GLN A 169 -4.99 14.23 -3.40
CA GLN A 169 -5.57 15.58 -3.46
C GLN A 169 -6.61 15.72 -4.57
N ARG A 170 -6.35 15.16 -5.76
CA ARG A 170 -7.29 15.19 -6.89
C ARG A 170 -8.61 14.51 -6.57
N THR A 171 -8.58 13.41 -5.81
CA THR A 171 -9.83 12.73 -5.40
C THR A 171 -10.81 13.65 -4.66
N LYS A 172 -10.34 14.74 -4.05
CA LYS A 172 -11.19 15.64 -3.25
C LYS A 172 -11.86 16.73 -4.04
N SER A 173 -11.47 16.93 -5.29
CA SER A 173 -11.93 18.06 -6.10
C SER A 173 -12.82 17.57 -7.24
N ALA A 174 -13.82 18.38 -7.60
CA ALA A 174 -14.52 18.20 -8.85
C ALA A 174 -13.53 18.31 -10.02
N ASN A 175 -13.69 17.45 -11.02
CA ASN A 175 -12.83 17.36 -12.19
C ASN A 175 -13.60 17.46 -13.52
N ASP A 176 -14.92 17.65 -13.47
CA ASP A 176 -15.81 17.87 -14.61
C ASP A 176 -15.56 19.22 -15.31
N LYS A 177 -15.23 20.25 -14.54
CA LYS A 177 -15.00 21.63 -15.00
C LYS A 177 -13.58 21.91 -15.46
N LEU A 178 -12.70 20.92 -15.46
CA LEU A 178 -11.34 21.10 -15.97
C LEU A 178 -11.37 21.37 -17.49
N PRO A 179 -10.41 22.15 -18.02
CA PRO A 179 -10.35 22.45 -19.46
C PRO A 179 -10.35 21.20 -20.33
N ASP A 180 -10.92 21.30 -21.53
CA ASP A 180 -10.88 20.20 -22.49
C ASP A 180 -9.43 19.81 -22.81
N GLY A 181 -9.16 18.51 -22.74
CA GLY A 181 -7.81 17.98 -22.92
C GLY A 181 -6.90 18.05 -21.69
N HIS A 182 -7.39 18.51 -20.53
CA HIS A 182 -6.67 18.34 -19.26
C HIS A 182 -6.52 16.84 -18.93
N PRO A 183 -5.33 16.37 -18.50
CA PRO A 183 -5.03 14.94 -18.26
C PRO A 183 -5.99 14.27 -17.27
N PHE A 184 -6.51 15.07 -16.34
CA PHE A 184 -7.38 14.61 -15.25
C PHE A 184 -8.82 15.12 -15.37
N LYS A 185 -9.27 15.52 -16.57
CA LYS A 185 -10.69 15.83 -16.77
C LYS A 185 -11.52 14.54 -16.65
N GLY A 186 -12.57 14.58 -15.84
CA GLY A 186 -13.46 13.45 -15.58
C GLY A 186 -14.94 13.85 -15.59
N ASP A 187 -15.77 13.04 -14.93
CA ASP A 187 -17.22 13.26 -14.77
C ASP A 187 -17.64 13.49 -13.31
N ASP A 188 -16.69 13.81 -12.42
CA ASP A 188 -16.97 14.13 -11.01
C ASP A 188 -17.17 15.63 -10.83
N ASP A 189 -18.42 16.05 -10.63
CA ASP A 189 -18.84 17.44 -10.37
C ASP A 189 -18.78 17.85 -8.89
N GLU A 190 -18.34 16.94 -8.01
CA GLU A 190 -18.33 17.18 -6.56
C GLU A 190 -16.98 16.94 -5.89
N GLY A 191 -16.23 15.94 -6.36
CA GLY A 191 -15.10 15.38 -5.63
C GLY A 191 -15.53 14.36 -4.58
N GLY A 192 -14.60 13.47 -4.26
CA GLY A 192 -14.71 12.41 -3.26
C GLY A 192 -15.46 11.17 -3.76
N PHE A 193 -15.73 11.07 -5.06
CA PHE A 193 -16.50 9.96 -5.65
C PHE A 193 -15.79 9.22 -6.78
N HIS A 194 -14.57 9.59 -7.10
CA HIS A 194 -13.74 8.87 -8.04
C HIS A 194 -12.50 8.33 -7.34
N GLU A 195 -11.90 7.33 -7.96
CA GLU A 195 -10.57 6.86 -7.62
C GLU A 195 -9.55 7.53 -8.55
N GLU A 196 -8.40 7.86 -8.00
CA GLU A 196 -7.23 8.37 -8.70
C GLU A 196 -6.10 7.35 -8.55
N GLY A 197 -5.16 7.29 -9.49
CA GLY A 197 -4.10 6.31 -9.41
C GLY A 197 -3.20 6.30 -10.64
N GLY A 198 -2.46 5.20 -10.78
CA GLY A 198 -1.57 5.00 -11.90
C GLY A 198 -0.64 3.82 -11.75
N ARG A 199 0.37 3.80 -12.62
CA ARG A 199 1.41 2.79 -12.69
C ARG A 199 2.76 3.45 -12.54
N VAL A 200 3.70 2.75 -11.89
CA VAL A 200 5.06 3.23 -11.69
C VAL A 200 6.02 2.32 -12.42
N TRP A 201 6.86 2.92 -13.24
CA TRP A 201 7.79 2.24 -14.13
C TRP A 201 9.23 2.59 -13.76
N LEU A 202 10.15 1.64 -13.92
CA LEU A 202 11.58 1.90 -13.79
C LEU A 202 12.10 2.57 -15.05
N GLY A 203 12.45 3.85 -14.96
CA GLY A 203 13.14 4.59 -16.01
C GLY A 203 14.65 4.63 -15.82
N LYS A 204 15.36 5.26 -16.76
CA LYS A 204 16.83 5.45 -16.71
C LYS A 204 17.29 6.26 -15.48
N ASN A 205 16.43 7.14 -14.96
CA ASN A 205 16.74 8.10 -13.91
C ASN A 205 15.93 7.85 -12.61
N GLY A 206 15.52 6.60 -12.39
CA GLY A 206 14.66 6.19 -11.27
C GLY A 206 13.20 5.96 -11.69
N GLU A 207 12.32 6.01 -10.71
CA GLU A 207 10.90 5.76 -10.89
C GLU A 207 10.19 6.83 -11.74
N VAL A 208 9.30 6.38 -12.62
CA VAL A 208 8.47 7.23 -13.48
C VAL A 208 7.01 6.89 -13.24
N VAL A 209 6.27 7.87 -12.73
CA VAL A 209 4.83 7.75 -12.50
C VAL A 209 4.08 8.04 -13.79
N VAL A 210 3.24 7.10 -14.19
CA VAL A 210 2.28 7.22 -15.29
C VAL A 210 0.88 7.20 -14.67
N PRO A 211 0.27 8.37 -14.42
CA PRO A 211 -1.07 8.46 -13.89
C PRO A 211 -2.08 7.87 -14.86
N ALA A 212 -3.14 7.29 -14.31
CA ALA A 212 -4.31 6.87 -15.07
C ALA A 212 -5.32 8.03 -15.19
N LYS A 213 -6.25 7.93 -16.14
CA LYS A 213 -7.42 8.81 -16.19
C LYS A 213 -8.23 8.64 -14.91
N PRO A 214 -8.86 9.70 -14.38
CA PRO A 214 -9.72 9.57 -13.22
C PRO A 214 -10.79 8.50 -13.43
N GLY A 215 -11.07 7.74 -12.37
CA GLY A 215 -12.18 6.80 -12.37
C GLY A 215 -13.52 7.49 -12.59
N LYS A 216 -14.52 6.74 -13.06
CA LYS A 216 -15.89 7.28 -13.20
C LYS A 216 -16.46 7.62 -11.84
N LYS A 217 -17.26 8.69 -11.76
CA LYS A 217 -18.00 9.06 -10.56
C LYS A 217 -18.87 7.88 -10.07
N ALA A 218 -18.70 7.49 -8.81
CA ALA A 218 -19.59 6.54 -8.16
C ALA A 218 -21.02 7.11 -8.05
N ASN A 219 -22.02 6.35 -8.49
CA ASN A 219 -23.42 6.75 -8.33
C ASN A 219 -23.83 6.61 -6.87
N LYS A 220 -24.02 7.73 -6.16
CA LYS A 220 -24.40 7.76 -4.73
C LYS A 220 -25.66 6.99 -4.37
N LYS A 221 -26.61 6.87 -5.30
CA LYS A 221 -27.93 6.25 -5.07
C LYS A 221 -27.89 4.74 -5.28
N LYS A 222 -26.87 4.24 -5.98
CA LYS A 222 -26.62 2.81 -6.16
C LYS A 222 -25.46 2.45 -5.22
N LYS A 223 -25.38 1.23 -4.70
CA LYS A 223 -24.19 0.74 -3.96
C LYS A 223 -23.00 0.54 -4.92
N ALA A 224 -22.79 1.48 -5.84
CA ALA A 224 -21.71 1.44 -6.81
C ALA A 224 -20.44 1.91 -6.11
N PHE A 225 -19.41 1.07 -6.16
CA PHE A 225 -18.07 1.45 -5.75
C PHE A 225 -17.47 2.34 -6.84
N ALA A 226 -16.65 3.31 -6.44
CA ALA A 226 -15.79 4.00 -7.38
C ALA A 226 -14.83 2.96 -8.00
N SER A 227 -14.43 3.17 -9.25
CA SER A 227 -13.54 2.24 -9.94
C SER A 227 -12.61 3.00 -10.88
N LEU A 228 -11.35 2.58 -10.89
CA LEU A 228 -10.32 3.06 -11.80
C LEU A 228 -9.81 1.92 -12.69
N ASP A 229 -9.62 2.19 -13.98
CA ASP A 229 -8.74 1.37 -14.81
C ASP A 229 -7.33 1.97 -14.79
N ILE A 230 -6.45 1.40 -13.98
CA ILE A 230 -5.05 1.83 -13.87
C ILE A 230 -4.26 1.69 -15.19
N SER A 231 -4.81 0.95 -16.17
CA SER A 231 -4.21 0.78 -17.49
C SER A 231 -4.62 1.88 -18.47
N ASP A 232 -5.68 2.63 -18.19
CA ASP A 232 -6.12 3.74 -19.04
C ASP A 232 -5.37 5.02 -18.66
N GLU A 233 -4.30 5.33 -19.38
CA GLU A 233 -3.34 6.38 -19.04
C GLU A 233 -3.95 7.78 -19.22
N ALA A 234 -3.60 8.68 -18.31
CA ALA A 234 -3.97 10.09 -18.44
C ALA A 234 -3.38 10.69 -19.72
N LYS A 235 -4.13 11.62 -20.33
CA LYS A 235 -3.72 12.23 -21.61
C LYS A 235 -2.34 12.89 -21.49
N GLY A 236 -1.45 12.62 -22.43
CA GLY A 236 -0.08 13.14 -22.45
C GLY A 236 0.96 12.27 -21.75
N TYR A 237 0.55 11.16 -21.13
CA TYR A 237 1.46 10.21 -20.46
C TYR A 237 1.67 8.90 -21.25
N GLU A 238 1.07 8.76 -22.44
CA GLU A 238 0.88 7.49 -23.16
C GLU A 238 2.18 6.82 -23.63
N LYS A 239 3.27 7.57 -23.71
CA LYS A 239 4.58 7.10 -24.19
C LYS A 239 5.61 6.93 -23.08
N LEU A 240 5.25 7.27 -21.85
CA LEU A 240 6.21 7.31 -20.75
C LEU A 240 6.60 5.93 -20.24
N TRP A 241 5.94 4.86 -20.64
CA TRP A 241 6.23 3.50 -20.18
C TRP A 241 6.97 2.62 -21.19
N TRP A 242 7.11 3.05 -22.46
CA TRP A 242 7.68 2.20 -23.52
C TRP A 242 9.08 1.69 -23.16
N GLY A 243 9.25 0.37 -23.22
CA GLY A 243 10.49 -0.33 -22.91
C GLY A 243 10.90 -0.34 -21.44
N LYS A 244 10.02 0.12 -20.52
CA LYS A 244 10.30 0.17 -19.08
C LYS A 244 9.73 -1.04 -18.34
N THR A 245 10.32 -1.34 -17.19
CA THR A 245 9.82 -2.39 -16.29
C THR A 245 8.76 -1.81 -15.37
N LEU A 246 7.57 -2.40 -15.34
CA LEU A 246 6.54 -2.03 -14.38
C LEU A 246 6.98 -2.45 -12.98
N LEU A 247 7.00 -1.52 -12.02
CA LEU A 247 7.40 -1.80 -10.64
C LEU A 247 6.19 -2.11 -9.77
N TYR A 248 5.21 -1.20 -9.77
CA TYR A 248 4.00 -1.32 -8.97
C TYR A 248 2.87 -0.43 -9.49
N THR A 249 1.68 -0.68 -8.96
CA THR A 249 0.46 0.08 -9.25
C THR A 249 0.00 0.78 -7.97
N PHE A 250 -0.71 1.89 -8.12
CA PHE A 250 -1.35 2.53 -6.99
C PHE A 250 -2.70 3.11 -7.36
N HIS A 251 -3.59 3.19 -6.39
CA HIS A 251 -4.82 3.94 -6.51
C HIS A 251 -5.35 4.33 -5.13
N THR A 252 -6.31 5.25 -5.12
CA THR A 252 -6.96 5.72 -3.92
C THR A 252 -8.27 5.00 -3.69
N HIS A 253 -8.58 4.69 -2.44
CA HIS A 253 -9.94 4.37 -2.02
C HIS A 253 -10.51 5.56 -1.24
N THR A 254 -11.66 6.06 -1.67
CA THR A 254 -12.40 7.11 -0.95
C THR A 254 -13.63 6.49 -0.28
N ALA A 255 -13.95 6.94 0.94
CA ALA A 255 -15.19 6.56 1.62
C ALA A 255 -16.10 7.77 1.74
N LYS A 256 -17.32 7.69 1.19
CA LYS A 256 -18.35 8.68 1.43
C LYS A 256 -19.50 8.12 2.25
N LYS A 257 -19.31 8.15 3.57
CA LYS A 257 -20.33 8.73 4.44
C LYS A 257 -19.68 9.89 5.18
N LEU A 258 -20.19 11.10 4.92
CA LEU A 258 -19.95 12.24 5.81
C LEU A 258 -20.56 11.85 7.16
N GLY A 259 -19.72 11.59 8.14
CA GLY A 259 -20.14 11.13 9.46
C GLY A 259 -20.11 9.60 9.58
N ASN A 260 -19.39 9.15 10.60
CA ASN A 260 -19.16 7.78 11.07
C ASN A 260 -17.87 7.14 10.58
N ASP A 261 -17.14 6.62 11.57
CA ASP A 261 -15.92 5.82 11.56
C ASP A 261 -16.06 4.49 10.80
N ILE A 262 -16.59 4.52 9.57
CA ILE A 262 -16.59 3.33 8.73
C ILE A 262 -15.13 3.03 8.38
N PRO A 263 -14.64 1.81 8.71
CA PRO A 263 -13.29 1.41 8.31
C PRO A 263 -13.18 1.54 6.80
N LEU A 264 -12.15 2.27 6.37
CA LEU A 264 -11.91 2.48 4.95
C LEU A 264 -11.71 1.14 4.27
N PRO A 265 -12.20 0.97 3.03
CA PRO A 265 -12.08 -0.32 2.37
C PRO A 265 -10.59 -0.60 2.14
N PRO A 266 -10.05 -1.71 2.69
CA PRO A 266 -8.75 -2.22 2.26
C PRO A 266 -8.80 -2.60 0.77
N PRO A 267 -7.68 -3.04 0.16
CA PRO A 267 -7.69 -3.65 -1.16
C PRO A 267 -8.82 -4.68 -1.27
N SER A 268 -9.64 -4.54 -2.30
CA SER A 268 -10.74 -5.45 -2.61
C SER A 268 -10.20 -6.78 -3.17
N ALA A 269 -11.06 -7.80 -3.23
CA ALA A 269 -10.71 -9.04 -3.92
C ALA A 269 -10.38 -8.83 -5.42
N ALA A 270 -10.96 -7.79 -6.04
CA ALA A 270 -10.64 -7.43 -7.42
C ALA A 270 -9.22 -6.87 -7.53
N ASP A 271 -8.77 -6.08 -6.56
CA ASP A 271 -7.41 -5.53 -6.51
C ASP A 271 -6.37 -6.64 -6.40
N LEU A 272 -6.58 -7.59 -5.49
CA LEU A 272 -5.72 -8.76 -5.31
C LEU A 272 -5.65 -9.61 -6.59
N LYS A 273 -6.81 -9.82 -7.24
CA LYS A 273 -6.90 -10.58 -8.49
C LYS A 273 -6.20 -9.87 -9.64
N SER A 274 -6.29 -8.53 -9.71
CA SER A 274 -5.63 -7.71 -10.73
C SER A 274 -4.10 -7.86 -10.66
N ILE A 275 -3.51 -7.73 -9.47
CA ILE A 275 -2.08 -7.97 -9.25
C ILE A 275 -1.69 -9.38 -9.66
N LYS A 276 -2.44 -10.40 -9.19
CA LYS A 276 -2.17 -11.81 -9.54
C LYS A 276 -2.22 -12.06 -11.04
N LYS A 277 -3.19 -11.47 -11.75
CA LYS A 277 -3.33 -11.63 -13.21
C LYS A 277 -2.22 -10.91 -13.97
N SER A 278 -1.74 -9.78 -13.46
CA SER A 278 -0.68 -9.02 -14.13
C SER A 278 0.61 -9.82 -14.24
N GLY A 279 0.96 -10.63 -13.23
CA GLY A 279 2.21 -11.41 -13.17
C GLY A 279 3.50 -10.60 -13.27
N LEU A 280 3.40 -9.27 -13.42
CA LEU A 280 4.50 -8.33 -13.67
C LEU A 280 4.73 -7.41 -12.47
N VAL A 281 3.76 -7.31 -11.58
CA VAL A 281 3.78 -6.38 -10.46
C VAL A 281 3.99 -7.14 -9.16
N LYS A 282 5.03 -6.77 -8.39
CA LYS A 282 5.30 -7.38 -7.08
C LYS A 282 4.33 -6.86 -6.01
N TYR A 283 4.00 -5.58 -6.03
CA TYR A 283 3.15 -4.93 -5.03
C TYR A 283 2.17 -3.93 -5.65
N GLY A 284 0.99 -3.80 -5.05
CA GLY A 284 0.08 -2.68 -5.25
C GLY A 284 0.00 -1.81 -4.00
N PHE A 285 -0.40 -0.54 -4.19
CA PHE A 285 -0.62 0.42 -3.12
C PHE A 285 -2.04 0.95 -3.19
N VAL A 286 -2.83 0.71 -2.14
CA VAL A 286 -4.12 1.38 -1.95
C VAL A 286 -3.95 2.50 -0.93
N LEU A 287 -4.18 3.74 -1.35
CA LEU A 287 -4.24 4.89 -0.45
C LEU A 287 -5.68 5.08 0.01
N ALA A 288 -6.02 4.50 1.15
CA ALA A 288 -7.37 4.59 1.69
C ALA A 288 -7.51 5.89 2.51
N ILE A 289 -8.40 6.78 2.08
CA ILE A 289 -8.52 8.17 2.58
C ILE A 289 -9.79 8.32 3.42
N LYS A 290 -9.65 8.69 4.71
CA LYS A 290 -10.76 9.15 5.54
C LYS A 290 -10.99 10.63 5.23
N GLY A 291 -12.14 10.93 4.65
CA GLY A 291 -12.59 12.30 4.49
C GLY A 291 -13.15 12.83 5.80
N GLU A 292 -12.78 14.05 6.18
CA GLU A 292 -13.62 14.91 7.00
C GLU A 292 -14.25 15.97 6.08
N PRO A 293 -15.55 16.29 6.25
CA PRO A 293 -16.18 17.36 5.49
C PRO A 293 -15.42 18.68 5.70
N GLY A 294 -14.93 19.31 4.62
CA GLY A 294 -14.26 20.61 4.69
C GLY A 294 -12.77 20.59 5.01
N ASP A 295 -12.16 19.42 5.29
CA ASP A 295 -10.71 19.32 5.50
C ASP A 295 -9.98 18.96 4.18
N LEU A 296 -9.29 19.97 3.63
CA LEU A 296 -8.48 19.83 2.44
C LEU A 296 -7.15 19.09 2.69
N ARG A 297 -6.68 18.95 3.94
CA ARG A 297 -5.43 18.23 4.27
C ARG A 297 -5.54 16.77 3.83
N PRO A 298 -4.55 16.18 3.12
CA PRO A 298 -4.58 14.76 2.75
C PRO A 298 -4.89 13.95 4.03
N GLY A 299 -6.08 13.37 4.05
CA GLY A 299 -6.81 13.08 5.29
C GLY A 299 -6.17 11.94 6.09
N ARG A 300 -6.65 11.73 7.31
CA ARG A 300 -6.37 10.51 8.08
C ARG A 300 -6.64 9.27 7.22
N GLY A 301 -6.01 8.14 7.51
CA GLY A 301 -6.23 6.95 6.70
C GLY A 301 -5.07 5.98 6.75
N THR A 302 -5.04 5.07 5.78
CA THR A 302 -4.08 3.98 5.74
C THR A 302 -3.67 3.70 4.30
N VAL A 303 -2.37 3.65 4.06
CA VAL A 303 -1.80 3.06 2.87
C VAL A 303 -1.68 1.57 3.12
N TYR A 304 -2.31 0.77 2.27
CA TYR A 304 -2.18 -0.67 2.25
C TYR A 304 -1.20 -1.06 1.15
N ILE A 305 -0.15 -1.77 1.54
CA ILE A 305 0.81 -2.35 0.62
C ILE A 305 0.45 -3.81 0.51
N TYR A 306 0.15 -4.29 -0.69
CA TYR A 306 -0.40 -5.62 -0.89
C TYR A 306 0.22 -6.30 -2.11
N ASN A 307 0.10 -7.62 -2.17
CA ASN A 307 0.47 -8.44 -3.33
C ASN A 307 -0.65 -9.46 -3.61
N SER A 308 -0.40 -10.46 -4.45
CA SER A 308 -1.37 -11.52 -4.74
C SER A 308 -1.74 -12.42 -3.54
N GLU A 309 -0.98 -12.35 -2.45
CA GLU A 309 -1.18 -13.15 -1.23
C GLU A 309 -1.96 -12.37 -0.15
N GLY A 310 -2.13 -11.06 -0.33
CA GLY A 310 -2.88 -10.21 0.60
C GLY A 310 -2.12 -8.95 0.99
N ILE A 311 -2.55 -8.34 2.09
CA ILE A 311 -1.91 -7.16 2.67
C ILE A 311 -0.59 -7.58 3.30
N GLN A 312 0.48 -6.90 2.89
CA GLN A 312 1.84 -7.20 3.30
C GLN A 312 2.37 -6.23 4.36
N ALA A 313 1.89 -4.99 4.35
CA ALA A 313 2.16 -3.96 5.35
C ALA A 313 1.11 -2.85 5.27
N THR A 314 1.01 -2.06 6.33
CA THR A 314 0.20 -0.85 6.38
C THR A 314 1.02 0.36 6.82
N PHE A 315 0.58 1.55 6.45
CA PHE A 315 1.23 2.81 6.82
C PHE A 315 0.17 3.87 7.08
N PRO A 316 0.26 4.69 8.14
CA PRO A 316 -0.59 5.87 8.27
C PRO A 316 -0.39 6.79 7.07
N ILE A 317 -1.46 7.14 6.37
CA ILE A 317 -1.34 7.85 5.07
C ILE A 317 -0.66 9.22 5.20
N ASP A 318 -0.88 9.93 6.31
CA ASP A 318 -0.23 11.19 6.65
C ASP A 318 1.28 11.02 6.79
N LYS A 319 1.72 9.98 7.51
CA LYS A 319 3.14 9.66 7.67
C LYS A 319 3.76 9.19 6.36
N PHE A 320 3.03 8.42 5.54
CA PHE A 320 3.51 7.95 4.24
C PHE A 320 3.73 9.12 3.28
N LEU A 321 2.73 10.00 3.16
CA LEU A 321 2.80 11.16 2.26
C LEU A 321 3.84 12.19 2.72
N ALA A 322 4.17 12.27 4.02
CA ALA A 322 5.25 13.09 4.53
C ALA A 322 6.65 12.65 4.07
N LEU A 323 6.79 11.42 3.56
CA LEU A 323 8.01 10.94 2.92
C LEU A 323 8.16 11.49 1.48
N GLY A 324 7.09 12.06 0.93
CA GLY A 324 7.04 12.56 -0.43
C GLY A 324 7.77 13.89 -0.58
N LYS A 325 8.62 14.00 -1.61
CA LYS A 325 9.33 15.24 -1.98
C LYS A 325 9.29 15.39 -3.49
N LYS A 326 8.86 16.56 -3.97
CA LYS A 326 8.91 16.88 -5.39
C LYS A 326 10.36 16.88 -5.87
N LYS A 327 10.64 16.20 -6.97
CA LYS A 327 11.94 16.27 -7.65
C LYS A 327 12.06 17.66 -8.29
N ASN A 328 13.13 18.38 -7.94
CA ASN A 328 13.43 19.69 -8.52
C ASN A 328 13.82 19.59 -9.99
#